data_AF-A0A3Q4I255-F1
#
_entry.id   AF-A0A3Q4I255-F1
#
_cell.length_a   1.000
_cell.length_b   1.000
_cell.length_c   1.000
_cell.angle_alpha   90.00
_cell.angle_beta   90.00
_cell.angle_gamma   90.00
#
_symmetry.space_group_name_H-M   'P 1'
#
loop_
_entity.id
_entity.type
_entity.pdbx_description
1 polymer ?
#
loop_
_entity_poly.entity_id
_entity_poly.type
_entity_poly.pdbx_seq_one_letter_code
_entity_poly.pdbx_strand_id
1 'polypeptide(L)' 'MDRIGVSFLDPLDDYELIHRIGCGTYGDVFKVSENLSPVVQSDPGEYCE' A
#
# COMPACT_ATOMS: atom_id res chain seq x y z
N MET A 1 -9.60 -16.77 11.45
CA MET A 1 -9.97 -15.34 11.49
C MET A 1 -9.34 -14.69 10.28
N ASP A 2 -10.09 -14.60 9.19
CA ASP A 2 -9.70 -13.76 8.07
C ASP A 2 -9.71 -12.32 8.57
N ARG A 3 -8.51 -11.75 8.74
CA ARG A 3 -8.30 -10.39 9.26
C ARG A 3 -8.66 -9.39 8.17
N ILE A 4 -9.92 -9.37 7.76
CA ILE A 4 -10.43 -8.42 6.77
C ILE A 4 -10.08 -7.01 7.26
N GLY A 5 -9.20 -6.33 6.53
CA GLY A 5 -8.77 -4.96 6.82
C GLY A 5 -7.38 -4.79 7.43
N VAL A 6 -6.57 -5.85 7.57
CA VAL A 6 -5.15 -5.72 7.94
C VAL A 6 -4.28 -6.36 6.85
N SER A 7 -3.57 -5.53 6.09
CA SER A 7 -2.53 -6.02 5.17
C SER A 7 -1.33 -6.54 5.96
N PHE A 8 -0.66 -7.58 5.44
CA PHE A 8 0.62 -8.05 5.95
C PHE A 8 1.83 -7.37 5.28
N LEU A 9 1.59 -6.58 4.23
CA LEU A 9 2.61 -5.79 3.55
C LEU A 9 2.92 -4.52 4.34
N ASP A 10 4.13 -3.99 4.16
CA ASP A 10 4.47 -2.69 4.72
C ASP A 10 3.71 -1.61 3.94
N PRO A 11 2.78 -0.86 4.57
CA PRO A 11 2.06 0.21 3.88
C PRO A 11 2.98 1.31 3.35
N LEU A 12 4.22 1.42 3.81
CA LEU A 12 5.18 2.41 3.28
C LEU A 12 5.76 2.02 1.92
N ASP A 13 5.59 0.78 1.46
CA ASP A 13 5.92 0.39 0.09
C ASP A 13 4.95 1.03 -0.91
N ASP A 14 3.66 1.04 -0.57
CA ASP A 14 2.56 1.48 -1.44
C ASP A 14 2.13 2.93 -1.21
N TYR A 15 2.54 3.56 -0.10
CA TYR A 15 2.09 4.91 0.26
C TYR A 15 3.22 5.81 0.74
N GLU A 16 3.26 7.04 0.24
CA GLU A 16 4.15 8.09 0.72
C GLU A 16 3.41 9.06 1.65
N LEU A 17 4.02 9.38 2.81
CA LEU A 17 3.46 10.33 3.77
C LEU A 17 3.62 11.76 3.26
N ILE A 18 2.51 12.47 3.04
CA ILE A 18 2.53 13.84 2.52
C ILE A 18 2.47 14.86 3.64
N HIS A 19 1.43 14.76 4.49
CA HIS A 19 1.11 15.80 5.44
C HIS A 19 0.44 15.24 6.69
N ARG A 20 0.93 15.66 7.85
CA ARG A 20 0.31 15.32 9.14
C ARG A 20 -0.96 16.13 9.33
N ILE A 21 -2.10 15.46 9.43
CA ILE A 21 -3.41 16.09 9.59
C ILE A 21 -3.90 16.09 11.04
N GLY A 22 -3.24 15.37 11.94
CA GLY A 22 -3.58 15.40 13.37
C GLY A 22 -2.77 14.43 14.22
N CYS A 23 -3.10 14.37 15.51
CA CYS A 23 -2.64 13.37 16.47
C CYS A 23 -3.75 12.94 17.41
N GLY A 24 -3.63 11.70 17.89
CA GLY A 24 -4.37 11.17 19.02
C GLY A 24 -3.43 10.59 20.08
N THR A 25 -4.01 9.98 21.11
CA THR A 25 -3.27 9.40 22.24
C THR A 25 -2.23 8.35 21.83
N TYR A 26 -2.46 7.66 20.70
CA TYR A 26 -1.66 6.50 20.28
C TYR A 26 -0.89 6.72 18.99
N GLY A 27 -0.87 7.94 18.45
CA GLY A 27 -0.09 8.24 17.26
C GLY A 27 -0.60 9.41 16.45
N ASP A 28 0.05 9.61 15.32
CA ASP A 28 -0.23 10.67 14.37
C ASP A 28 -1.06 10.16 13.19
N VAL A 29 -1.82 11.07 12.57
CA VAL A 29 -2.61 10.77 11.37
C VAL A 29 -2.03 11.57 10.21
N PHE A 30 -1.73 10.87 9.12
CA PHE A 30 -1.16 11.46 7.91
C PHE A 30 -2.10 11.28 6.72
N LYS A 31 -2.14 12.30 5.86
CA LYS A 31 -2.58 12.17 4.47
C LYS A 31 -1.44 11.54 3.67
N VAL A 32 -1.79 10.59 2.81
CA VAL A 32 -0.85 9.84 1.98
C VAL A 32 -1.17 9.98 0.49
N SER A 33 -0.18 9.73 -0.38
CA SER A 33 -0.35 9.46 -1.81
C SER A 33 0.00 8.01 -2.10
N GLU A 34 -0.66 7.42 -3.09
CA GLU A 34 -0.30 6.11 -3.60
C GLU A 34 1.02 6.18 -4.38
N ASN A 35 1.97 5.32 -4.00
CA ASN A 35 3.15 4.99 -4.77
C ASN A 35 2.74 3.98 -5.84
N LEU A 36 2.12 4.45 -6.91
CA LEU A 36 1.93 3.63 -8.10
C LEU A 36 3.30 3.37 -8.72
N SER A 37 4.03 2.37 -8.21
CA SER A 37 5.02 1.71 -9.05
C SER A 37 4.26 1.23 -10.29
N PRO A 38 4.75 1.50 -11.51
CA PRO A 38 4.11 0.96 -12.69
C PRO A 38 4.12 -0.55 -12.49
N VAL A 39 2.93 -1.13 -12.28
CA VAL A 39 2.77 -2.58 -12.29
C VAL A 39 3.21 -2.99 -13.69
N VAL A 40 4.46 -3.42 -13.81
CA VAL A 40 4.89 -4.25 -14.91
C VAL A 40 4.12 -5.53 -14.65
N GLN A 41 2.89 -5.60 -15.18
CA GLN A 41 2.26 -6.87 -15.41
C GLN A 41 3.20 -7.55 -16.40
N SER A 42 4.18 -8.30 -15.89
CA SER A 42 4.81 -9.33 -16.70
C SER A 42 3.68 -10.27 -17.02
N ASP A 43 3.13 -10.12 -18.22
CA ASP A 43 2.21 -11.08 -18.80
C ASP A 43 2.77 -12.48 -18.50
N PRO A 44 2.07 -13.34 -17.73
CA PRO A 44 2.48 -14.71 -17.61
C PRO A 44 2.34 -15.29 -19.01
N GLY A 45 3.51 -15.45 -19.66
CA GLY A 45 3.62 -15.78 -21.07
C GLY A 45 2.71 -16.94 -21.47
N GLU A 46 2.26 -16.85 -22.73
CA GLU A 46 1.96 -18.00 -23.57
C GLU A 46 2.91 -19.16 -23.25
N TYR A 47 2.37 -20.21 -22.65
CA TYR A 47 2.87 -21.56 -22.86
C TYR A 47 1.87 -22.20 -23.84
N CYS A 48 2.16 -22.05 -25.12
CA CYS A 48 1.55 -22.83 -26.18
C CYS A 48 2.12 -24.25 -26.12
N GLU A 49 1.31 -25.22 -25.71
CA GLU A 49 1.25 -26.57 -26.31
C GLU A 49 -0.21 -27.04 -26.38
#